data_AF-A0A218PA40-F1
#
_entry.id   AF-A0A218PA40-F1
#
_cell.length_a   1.000
_cell.length_b   1.000
_cell.length_c   1.000
_cell.angle_alpha   90.00
_cell.angle_beta   90.00
_cell.angle_gamma   90.00
#
_symmetry.space_group_name_H-M   'P 1'
#
loop_
_entity.id
_entity.type
_entity.pdbx_description
1 polymer ?
#
loop_
_entity_poly.entity_id
_entity_poly.type
_entity_poly.pdbx_seq_one_letter_code
_entity_poly.pdbx_strand_id
1 'polypeptide(L)'
;MRIVRRGQVSLEFMLVFGIMLVLMLYSVNSITFQQGSTSAETLNMQILLEEKNLANTIAGTVAQVYAQGPGAKSTTYAKVTYLAEPDYLQKTFGSTSVTIKGSGNSVMVWVGSNSVTSGDNKNTVTTEVPYSFKEASLPFPNGLPSKSVRIVVEWNPDKAEGWSSKTVDGYLEIRININPVGDHEEGTDQP
;
A
#
# COMPACT_ATOMS: atom_id res chain seq x y z
N MET A 1 34.54 -72.50 -6.86
CA MET A 1 34.77 -71.15 -7.44
C MET A 1 33.44 -70.70 -8.07
N ARG A 2 32.76 -69.70 -7.49
CA ARG A 2 31.40 -69.27 -7.91
C ARG A 2 31.54 -68.23 -9.03
N ILE A 3 31.04 -68.55 -10.23
CA ILE A 3 31.01 -67.61 -11.37
C ILE A 3 29.87 -66.60 -11.12
N VAL A 4 30.23 -65.35 -10.87
CA VAL A 4 29.27 -64.25 -10.76
C VAL A 4 28.82 -63.87 -12.16
N ARG A 5 27.56 -64.18 -12.52
CA ARG A 5 26.94 -63.67 -13.75
C ARG A 5 26.84 -62.14 -13.62
N ARG A 6 27.65 -61.42 -14.40
CA ARG A 6 27.52 -59.96 -14.54
C ARG A 6 26.19 -59.68 -15.23
N GLY A 7 25.27 -59.02 -14.52
CA GLY A 7 23.98 -58.61 -15.07
C GLY A 7 24.22 -57.67 -16.24
N GLN A 8 24.00 -58.15 -17.47
CA GLN A 8 24.06 -57.33 -18.66
C GLN A 8 22.83 -56.41 -18.63
N VAL A 9 23.05 -55.14 -18.29
CA VAL A 9 22.02 -54.11 -18.41
C VAL A 9 21.72 -53.96 -19.90
N SER A 10 20.45 -54.20 -20.29
CA SER A 10 20.00 -54.04 -21.68
C SER A 10 20.29 -52.61 -22.14
N LEU A 11 20.77 -52.46 -23.38
CA LEU A 11 20.99 -51.16 -24.02
C LEU A 11 19.72 -50.29 -24.00
N GLU A 12 18.56 -50.92 -24.12
CA GLU A 12 17.25 -50.28 -24.05
C GLU A 12 17.01 -49.64 -22.68
N PHE A 13 17.47 -50.27 -21.59
CA PHE A 13 17.31 -49.75 -20.24
C PHE A 13 18.17 -48.50 -20.02
N MET A 14 19.39 -48.48 -20.57
CA MET A 14 20.26 -47.31 -20.51
C MET A 14 19.68 -46.13 -21.32
N LEU A 15 19.04 -46.42 -22.46
CA LEU A 15 18.40 -45.41 -23.30
C LEU A 15 17.16 -44.80 -22.63
N VAL A 16 16.29 -45.63 -22.04
CA VAL A 16 15.12 -45.15 -21.28
C VAL A 16 15.55 -44.32 -20.08
N PHE A 17 16.57 -44.76 -19.34
CA PHE A 17 17.11 -44.03 -18.20
C PHE A 17 17.72 -42.67 -18.61
N GLY A 18 18.45 -42.63 -19.74
CA GLY A 18 19.01 -41.38 -20.28
C GLY A 18 17.95 -40.37 -20.69
N ILE A 19 16.87 -40.81 -21.35
CA ILE A 19 15.75 -39.94 -21.72
C ILE A 19 15.05 -39.40 -20.46
N MET A 20 14.83 -40.25 -19.44
CA MET A 20 14.27 -39.79 -18.16
C MET A 20 15.16 -38.74 -17.48
N LEU A 21 16.48 -38.89 -17.53
CA LEU A 21 17.41 -37.93 -16.91
C LEU A 21 17.38 -36.57 -17.64
N VAL A 22 17.29 -36.56 -18.97
CA VAL A 22 17.13 -35.33 -19.76
C VAL A 22 15.79 -34.66 -19.45
N LEU A 23 14.69 -35.43 -19.38
CA LEU A 23 13.38 -34.90 -19.01
C LEU A 23 13.37 -34.35 -17.58
N MET A 24 14.09 -34.98 -16.65
CA MET A 24 14.22 -34.51 -15.27
C MET A 24 15.01 -33.21 -15.20
N LEU A 25 16.15 -33.09 -15.89
CA LEU A 25 16.92 -31.85 -15.97
C LEU A 25 16.10 -30.71 -16.59
N TYR A 26 15.33 -31.00 -17.65
CA TYR A 26 14.46 -30.03 -18.27
C TYR A 26 13.30 -29.61 -17.35
N SER A 27 12.71 -30.57 -16.64
CA SER A 27 11.63 -30.34 -15.67
C SER A 27 12.11 -29.50 -14.48
N VAL A 28 13.29 -29.77 -13.93
CA VAL A 28 13.87 -28.99 -12.83
C VAL A 28 14.11 -27.54 -13.25
N ASN A 29 14.65 -27.30 -14.45
CA ASN A 29 14.81 -25.93 -15.00
C ASN A 29 13.47 -25.26 -15.34
N SER A 30 12.42 -26.02 -15.67
CA SER A 30 11.09 -25.46 -15.97
C SER A 30 10.26 -25.17 -14.72
N ILE A 31 10.46 -25.88 -13.62
CA ILE A 31 9.74 -25.69 -12.35
C ILE A 31 10.38 -24.57 -11.50
N THR A 32 11.63 -24.21 -11.77
CA THR A 32 12.29 -23.09 -11.07
C THR A 32 11.80 -21.69 -11.49
N PHE A 33 10.87 -21.58 -12.45
CA PHE A 33 10.24 -20.31 -12.81
C PHE A 33 8.75 -20.27 -12.40
N GLN A 34 8.45 -19.34 -11.48
CA GLN A 34 7.15 -18.76 -11.10
C GLN A 34 6.38 -19.29 -9.87
N GLN A 35 6.96 -20.12 -8.99
CA GLN A 35 6.27 -20.48 -7.72
C GLN A 35 6.28 -19.39 -6.63
N GLY A 36 6.83 -18.18 -6.90
CA GLY A 36 6.84 -17.05 -5.96
C GLY A 36 5.95 -15.86 -6.33
N SER A 37 5.18 -15.96 -7.42
CA SER A 37 4.36 -14.84 -7.91
C SER A 37 2.95 -14.95 -7.32
N THR A 38 2.64 -14.16 -6.28
CA THR A 38 1.23 -13.89 -5.93
C THR A 38 0.49 -13.46 -7.19
N SER A 39 -0.70 -14.02 -7.44
CA SER A 39 -1.49 -13.63 -8.62
C SER A 39 -1.73 -12.11 -8.58
N ALA A 40 -1.76 -11.46 -9.74
CA ALA A 40 -1.96 -10.01 -9.82
C ALA A 40 -3.25 -9.58 -9.09
N GLU A 41 -4.28 -10.43 -9.12
CA GLU A 41 -5.53 -10.24 -8.40
C GLU A 41 -5.37 -10.35 -6.87
N THR A 42 -4.62 -11.34 -6.37
CA THR A 42 -4.32 -11.44 -4.94
C THR A 42 -3.52 -10.23 -4.46
N LEU A 43 -2.54 -9.81 -5.25
CA LEU A 43 -1.70 -8.64 -4.95
C LEU A 43 -2.53 -7.34 -4.95
N ASN A 44 -3.44 -7.18 -5.92
CA ASN A 44 -4.41 -6.09 -5.95
C ASN A 44 -5.23 -6.02 -4.66
N MET A 45 -5.83 -7.15 -4.26
CA MET A 45 -6.61 -7.22 -3.02
C MET A 45 -5.76 -6.88 -1.78
N GLN A 46 -4.51 -7.33 -1.72
CA GLN A 46 -3.60 -7.00 -0.63
C GLN A 46 -3.27 -5.50 -0.58
N ILE A 47 -3.03 -4.87 -1.73
CA ILE A 47 -2.79 -3.43 -1.82
C ILE A 47 -4.03 -2.66 -1.39
N LEU A 48 -5.21 -2.98 -1.92
CA LEU A 48 -6.47 -2.31 -1.56
C LEU A 48 -6.82 -2.43 -0.06
N LEU A 49 -6.56 -3.59 0.55
CA LEU A 49 -6.75 -3.77 1.99
C LEU A 49 -5.77 -2.92 2.81
N GLU A 50 -4.55 -2.76 2.32
CA GLU A 50 -3.56 -1.91 2.96
C GLU A 50 -3.88 -0.41 2.80
N GLU A 51 -4.32 0.03 1.62
CA GLU A 51 -4.87 1.38 1.38
C GLU A 51 -6.01 1.67 2.34
N LYS A 52 -6.96 0.73 2.49
CA LYS A 52 -8.08 0.83 3.42
C LYS A 52 -7.63 0.93 4.87
N ASN A 53 -6.66 0.11 5.27
CA ASN A 53 -6.12 0.15 6.62
C ASN A 53 -5.47 1.51 6.90
N LEU A 54 -4.66 2.02 5.96
CA LEU A 54 -4.02 3.33 6.07
C LEU A 54 -5.06 4.46 6.16
N ALA A 55 -6.04 4.49 5.26
CA ALA A 55 -7.12 5.47 5.26
C ALA A 55 -7.90 5.45 6.59
N ASN A 56 -8.26 4.26 7.08
CA ASN A 56 -8.94 4.08 8.36
C ASN A 56 -8.08 4.52 9.55
N THR A 57 -6.78 4.26 9.53
CA THR A 57 -5.88 4.66 10.61
C THR A 57 -5.79 6.19 10.68
N ILE A 58 -5.65 6.86 9.52
CA ILE A 58 -5.66 8.32 9.45
C ILE A 58 -7.01 8.86 9.94
N ALA A 59 -8.12 8.37 9.37
CA ALA A 59 -9.46 8.83 9.71
C ALA A 59 -9.79 8.64 11.20
N GLY A 60 -9.44 7.49 11.77
CA GLY A 60 -9.62 7.21 13.20
C GLY A 60 -8.78 8.13 14.09
N THR A 61 -7.55 8.44 13.68
CA THR A 61 -6.68 9.38 14.42
C THR A 61 -7.23 10.80 14.38
N VAL A 62 -7.75 11.22 13.23
CA VAL A 62 -8.42 12.51 13.06
C VAL A 62 -9.68 12.57 13.92
N ALA A 63 -10.54 11.56 13.87
CA ALA A 63 -11.74 11.49 14.68
C ALA A 63 -11.43 11.56 16.19
N GLN A 64 -10.35 10.92 16.63
CA GLN A 64 -9.89 10.98 18.01
C GLN A 64 -9.48 12.40 18.42
N VAL A 65 -8.68 13.10 17.60
CA VAL A 65 -8.24 14.47 17.90
C VAL A 65 -9.42 15.43 17.86
N TYR A 66 -10.30 15.29 16.87
CA TYR A 66 -11.51 16.10 16.74
C TYR A 66 -12.43 15.96 17.96
N ALA A 67 -12.64 14.73 18.44
CA ALA A 67 -13.46 14.47 19.63
C ALA A 67 -12.85 15.01 20.93
N GLN A 68 -11.53 15.17 21.00
CA GLN A 68 -10.83 15.73 22.16
C GLN A 68 -10.84 17.26 22.21
N GLY A 69 -11.00 17.94 21.07
CA GLY A 69 -11.11 19.40 21.01
C GLY A 69 -9.79 20.13 20.70
N PRO A 70 -9.82 21.48 20.73
CA PRO A 70 -8.65 22.32 20.44
C PRO A 70 -7.46 22.02 21.36
N GLY A 71 -6.25 21.98 20.80
CA GLY A 71 -5.02 21.65 21.52
C GLY A 71 -4.74 20.14 21.62
N ALA A 72 -5.68 19.29 21.20
CA ALA A 72 -5.48 17.84 21.20
C ALA A 72 -4.43 17.40 20.17
N LYS A 73 -3.76 16.30 20.49
CA LYS A 73 -2.76 15.67 19.63
C LYS A 73 -2.76 14.17 19.83
N SER A 74 -2.81 13.44 18.72
CA SER A 74 -2.71 11.98 18.72
C SER A 74 -1.65 11.52 17.74
N THR A 75 -1.05 10.37 18.04
CA THR A 75 -0.07 9.73 17.16
C THR A 75 -0.39 8.26 17.07
N THR A 76 -0.53 7.77 15.84
CA THR A 76 -0.78 6.37 15.53
C THR A 76 0.25 5.88 14.52
N TYR A 77 0.39 4.56 14.44
CA TYR A 77 1.33 3.91 13.53
C TYR A 77 0.57 2.96 12.62
N ALA A 78 0.85 3.04 11.33
CA ALA A 78 0.37 2.10 10.33
C ALA A 78 1.56 1.36 9.72
N LYS A 79 1.42 0.05 9.57
CA LYS A 79 2.38 -0.75 8.80
C LYS A 79 1.88 -0.84 7.37
N VAL A 80 2.77 -0.55 6.43
CA VAL A 80 2.51 -0.64 4.99
C VAL A 80 3.60 -1.47 4.35
N THR A 81 3.27 -2.60 3.76
CA THR A 81 4.22 -3.53 3.14
C THR A 81 4.16 -3.44 1.63
N TYR A 82 2.98 -3.33 1.04
CA TYR A 82 2.77 -3.35 -0.41
C TYR A 82 2.81 -1.94 -1.02
N LEU A 83 2.28 -0.94 -0.34
CA LEU A 83 2.33 0.46 -0.76
C LEU A 83 3.74 1.04 -0.77
N ALA A 84 4.68 0.40 -0.09
CA ALA A 84 6.09 0.77 -0.06
C ALA A 84 6.95 0.03 -1.11
N GLU A 85 6.36 -0.89 -1.89
CA GLU A 85 7.08 -1.74 -2.84
C GLU A 85 6.69 -1.37 -4.29
N PRO A 86 7.49 -0.53 -4.98
CA PRO A 86 7.16 -0.03 -6.31
C PRO A 86 6.90 -1.13 -7.34
N ASP A 87 7.64 -2.24 -7.27
CA ASP A 87 7.50 -3.36 -8.19
C ASP A 87 6.11 -4.01 -8.09
N TYR A 88 5.55 -4.09 -6.88
CA TYR A 88 4.21 -4.63 -6.64
C TYR A 88 3.12 -3.71 -7.18
N LEU A 89 3.31 -2.40 -6.99
CA LEU A 89 2.42 -1.38 -7.54
C LEU A 89 2.46 -1.38 -9.07
N GLN A 90 3.65 -1.40 -9.67
CA GLN A 90 3.86 -1.44 -11.12
C GLN A 90 3.24 -2.70 -11.74
N LYS A 91 3.43 -3.87 -11.12
CA LYS A 91 2.87 -5.13 -11.60
C LYS A 91 1.33 -5.13 -11.59
N THR A 92 0.73 -4.43 -10.64
CA THR A 92 -0.72 -4.51 -10.37
C THR A 92 -1.50 -3.40 -11.06
N PHE A 93 -1.02 -2.17 -10.95
CA PHE A 93 -1.72 -0.96 -11.41
C PHE A 93 -1.03 -0.27 -12.59
N GLY A 94 0.11 -0.78 -13.05
CA GLY A 94 0.91 -0.15 -14.11
C GLY A 94 1.54 1.18 -13.69
N SER A 95 1.54 1.50 -12.39
CA SER A 95 2.01 2.75 -11.82
C SER A 95 2.61 2.50 -10.44
N THR A 96 3.64 3.28 -10.10
CA THR A 96 4.30 3.28 -8.78
C THR A 96 3.80 4.39 -7.86
N SER A 97 2.99 5.31 -8.38
CA SER A 97 2.55 6.49 -7.63
C SER A 97 1.46 6.13 -6.62
N VAL A 98 1.69 6.44 -5.35
CA VAL A 98 0.70 6.37 -4.26
C VAL A 98 0.33 7.80 -3.88
N THR A 99 -0.95 8.07 -3.71
CA THR A 99 -1.39 9.38 -3.23
C THR A 99 -2.31 9.22 -2.03
N ILE A 100 -2.09 10.07 -1.02
CA ILE A 100 -2.96 10.20 0.15
C ILE A 100 -3.57 11.60 0.09
N LYS A 101 -4.89 11.73 0.16
CA LYS A 101 -5.60 13.01 0.07
C LYS A 101 -6.63 13.14 1.20
N GLY A 102 -6.65 14.30 1.86
CA GLY A 102 -7.77 14.76 2.66
C GLY A 102 -8.61 15.73 1.83
N SER A 103 -9.93 15.51 1.77
CA SER A 103 -10.82 16.38 0.99
C SER A 103 -12.24 16.27 1.50
N GLY A 104 -12.84 17.40 1.88
CA GLY A 104 -14.15 17.38 2.51
C GLY A 104 -14.16 16.42 3.69
N ASN A 105 -15.23 15.65 3.84
CA ASN A 105 -15.38 14.71 4.95
C ASN A 105 -14.70 13.36 4.73
N SER A 106 -13.60 13.30 3.97
CA SER A 106 -13.00 12.02 3.58
C SER A 106 -11.48 12.04 3.50
N VAL A 107 -10.89 10.90 3.87
CA VAL A 107 -9.52 10.51 3.58
C VAL A 107 -9.55 9.52 2.42
N MET A 108 -8.75 9.79 1.39
CA MET A 108 -8.61 8.95 0.21
C MET A 108 -7.17 8.46 0.07
N VAL A 109 -7.01 7.21 -0.31
CA VAL A 109 -5.72 6.61 -0.68
C VAL A 109 -5.91 5.87 -2.00
N TRP A 110 -5.00 6.07 -2.95
CA TRP A 110 -5.03 5.34 -4.21
C TRP A 110 -3.63 5.14 -4.79
N VAL A 111 -3.52 4.12 -5.66
CA VAL A 111 -2.37 3.88 -6.53
C VAL A 111 -2.73 4.24 -7.96
N GLY A 112 -1.93 5.09 -8.61
CA GLY A 112 -2.11 5.50 -10.00
C GLY A 112 -2.09 7.00 -10.22
N SER A 113 -2.10 7.38 -11.50
CA SER A 113 -2.07 8.79 -11.94
C SER A 113 -3.35 9.55 -11.57
N ASN A 114 -4.49 8.85 -11.54
CA ASN A 114 -5.80 9.42 -11.26
C ASN A 114 -6.54 8.56 -10.24
N SER A 115 -7.39 9.20 -9.44
CA SER A 115 -8.34 8.52 -8.56
C SER A 115 -9.54 8.02 -9.36
N VAL A 116 -9.80 6.72 -9.29
CA VAL A 116 -10.97 6.03 -9.84
C VAL A 116 -11.76 5.45 -8.67
N THR A 117 -12.94 6.00 -8.41
CA THR A 117 -13.75 5.70 -7.22
C THR A 117 -14.87 4.68 -7.46
N SER A 118 -15.15 4.34 -8.72
CA SER A 118 -16.24 3.44 -9.11
C SER A 118 -15.88 2.57 -10.33
N GLY A 119 -16.66 1.50 -10.54
CA GLY A 119 -16.47 0.53 -11.63
C GLY A 119 -15.38 -0.52 -11.36
N ASP A 120 -15.11 -1.34 -12.36
CA ASP A 120 -14.22 -2.51 -12.25
C ASP A 120 -12.74 -2.13 -12.06
N ASN A 121 -12.36 -0.93 -12.49
CA ASN A 121 -11.00 -0.40 -12.39
C ASN A 121 -10.81 0.53 -11.17
N LYS A 122 -11.64 0.38 -10.14
CA LYS A 122 -11.52 1.16 -8.91
C LYS A 122 -10.15 0.93 -8.28
N ASN A 123 -9.43 2.03 -8.06
CA ASN A 123 -8.09 2.04 -7.45
C ASN A 123 -8.03 2.92 -6.20
N THR A 124 -9.15 3.51 -5.80
CA THR A 124 -9.21 4.45 -4.68
C THR A 124 -10.03 3.87 -3.54
N VAL A 125 -9.47 3.92 -2.35
CA VAL A 125 -10.20 3.69 -1.10
C VAL A 125 -10.50 5.02 -0.43
N THR A 126 -11.73 5.14 0.06
CA THR A 126 -12.24 6.32 0.77
C THR A 126 -12.73 5.92 2.14
N THR A 127 -12.37 6.69 3.16
CA THR A 127 -12.88 6.58 4.52
C THR A 127 -13.38 7.94 5.00
N GLU A 128 -14.57 7.96 5.58
CA GLU A 128 -15.18 9.19 6.10
C GLU A 128 -14.55 9.63 7.43
N VAL A 129 -14.58 10.94 7.68
CA VAL A 129 -14.14 11.58 8.91
C VAL A 129 -15.22 12.53 9.45
N PRO A 130 -15.25 12.82 10.77
CA PRO A 130 -16.27 13.69 11.37
C PRO A 130 -16.04 15.19 11.12
N TYR A 131 -15.10 15.54 10.24
CA TYR A 131 -14.63 16.90 9.97
C TYR A 131 -14.39 17.08 8.47
N SER A 132 -14.63 18.29 7.95
CA SER A 132 -14.38 18.61 6.54
C SER A 132 -13.00 19.22 6.36
N PHE A 133 -12.09 18.51 5.70
CA PHE A 133 -10.77 19.01 5.34
C PHE A 133 -10.83 20.02 4.20
N LYS A 134 -9.96 21.03 4.27
CA LYS A 134 -9.44 21.70 3.08
C LYS A 134 -8.64 20.71 2.24
N GLU A 135 -8.77 20.81 0.92
CA GLU A 135 -8.04 19.90 0.03
C GLU A 135 -6.53 19.91 0.31
N ALA A 136 -6.00 18.73 0.63
CA ALA A 136 -4.58 18.51 0.83
C ALA A 136 -4.19 17.14 0.27
N SER A 137 -3.10 17.09 -0.50
CA SER A 137 -2.64 15.87 -1.16
C SER A 137 -1.15 15.64 -0.94
N LEU A 138 -0.80 14.40 -0.64
CA LEU A 138 0.56 13.92 -0.45
C LEU A 138 0.87 12.88 -1.53
N PRO A 139 1.47 13.29 -2.66
CA PRO A 139 1.88 12.37 -3.71
C PRO A 139 3.23 11.72 -3.39
N PHE A 140 3.33 10.42 -3.62
CA PHE A 140 4.54 9.61 -3.47
C PHE A 140 4.80 8.86 -4.79
N PRO A 141 5.69 9.35 -5.66
CA PRO A 141 5.82 8.86 -7.03
C PRO A 141 6.37 7.42 -7.14
N ASN A 142 7.09 6.96 -6.12
CA ASN A 142 7.78 5.67 -6.10
C ASN A 142 7.37 4.84 -4.87
N GLY A 143 6.06 4.70 -4.65
CA GLY A 143 5.53 4.11 -3.44
C GLY A 143 5.83 4.95 -2.19
N LEU A 144 5.35 4.48 -1.05
CA LEU A 144 5.66 5.08 0.24
C LEU A 144 7.14 4.83 0.58
N PRO A 145 7.90 5.85 1.02
CA PRO A 145 9.35 5.73 1.25
C PRO A 145 9.73 4.85 2.45
N SER A 146 8.76 4.36 3.22
CA SER A 146 8.99 3.47 4.36
C SER A 146 7.81 2.51 4.53
N LYS A 147 8.11 1.33 5.07
CA LYS A 147 7.13 0.31 5.45
C LYS A 147 6.37 0.62 6.74
N SER A 148 6.74 1.70 7.43
CA SER A 148 6.11 2.12 8.66
C SER A 148 5.78 3.61 8.58
N VAL A 149 4.50 3.92 8.77
CA VAL A 149 3.97 5.27 8.70
C VAL A 149 3.61 5.73 10.11
N ARG A 150 4.18 6.85 10.56
CA ARG A 150 3.81 7.55 11.78
C ARG A 150 2.84 8.67 11.43
N ILE A 151 1.60 8.55 11.87
CA ILE A 151 0.54 9.52 11.60
C ILE A 151 0.41 10.39 12.84
N VAL A 152 0.73 11.67 12.72
CA VAL A 152 0.63 12.66 13.80
C VAL A 152 -0.47 13.64 13.42
N VAL A 153 -1.55 13.63 14.19
CA VAL A 153 -2.64 14.59 14.02
C VAL A 153 -2.64 15.54 15.20
N GLU A 154 -2.72 16.83 14.94
CA GLU A 154 -2.89 17.87 15.96
C GLU A 154 -4.04 18.80 15.57
N TRP A 155 -4.79 19.28 16.56
CA TRP A 155 -5.69 20.42 16.39
C TRP A 155 -5.01 21.63 17.00
N ASN A 156 -4.28 22.38 16.18
CA ASN A 156 -3.69 23.65 16.59
C ASN A 156 -4.45 24.81 15.91
N PRO A 157 -5.27 25.58 16.66
CA PRO A 157 -6.05 26.68 16.10
C PRO A 157 -5.18 27.83 15.58
N ASP A 158 -3.95 27.98 16.08
CA ASP A 158 -3.01 29.01 15.66
C ASP A 158 -2.31 28.69 14.33
N LYS A 159 -2.53 27.49 13.79
CA LYS A 159 -1.96 27.05 12.52
C LYS A 159 -3.06 26.81 11.50
N ALA A 160 -2.76 27.14 10.25
CA ALA A 160 -3.63 26.77 9.13
C ALA A 160 -3.76 25.24 9.04
N GLU A 161 -4.92 24.77 8.57
CA GLU A 161 -5.09 23.37 8.22
C GLU A 161 -4.07 22.97 7.15
N GLY A 162 -3.47 21.80 7.31
CA GLY A 162 -2.46 21.37 6.36
C GLY A 162 -1.94 19.97 6.62
N TRP A 163 -1.47 19.36 5.54
CA TRP A 163 -0.86 18.04 5.54
C TRP A 163 0.58 18.17 5.09
N SER A 164 1.49 17.46 5.75
CA SER A 164 2.90 17.41 5.36
C SER A 164 3.44 16.00 5.60
N SER A 165 4.46 15.64 4.83
CA SER A 165 5.15 14.38 4.98
C SER A 165 6.66 14.58 5.06
N LYS A 166 7.32 13.75 5.85
CA LYS A 166 8.78 13.64 5.89
C LYS A 166 9.21 12.27 6.37
N THR A 167 10.36 11.80 5.92
CA THR A 167 10.95 10.57 6.45
C THR A 167 11.83 10.90 7.65
N VAL A 168 11.58 10.25 8.79
CA VAL A 168 12.31 10.46 10.06
C VAL A 168 12.57 9.11 10.70
N ASP A 169 13.82 8.82 11.05
CA ASP A 169 14.24 7.61 11.77
C ASP A 169 13.76 6.29 11.12
N GLY A 170 13.69 6.25 9.79
CA GLY A 170 13.21 5.09 9.04
C GLY A 170 11.69 4.95 8.93
N TYR A 171 10.92 5.91 9.44
CA TYR A 171 9.46 6.00 9.29
C TYR A 171 9.07 7.11 8.31
N LEU A 172 7.99 6.91 7.57
CA LEU A 172 7.28 8.01 6.93
C LEU A 172 6.42 8.71 7.99
N GLU A 173 6.74 9.94 8.35
CA GLU A 173 5.88 10.75 9.20
C GLU A 173 4.91 11.57 8.34
N ILE A 174 3.61 11.38 8.56
CA ILE A 174 2.54 12.23 8.02
C ILE A 174 2.04 13.10 9.17
N ARG A 175 2.16 14.42 9.03
CA ARG A 175 1.60 15.40 9.97
C ARG A 175 0.36 16.05 9.38
N ILE A 176 -0.72 16.04 10.15
CA ILE A 176 -1.99 16.64 9.80
C ILE A 176 -2.33 17.64 10.89
N ASN A 177 -2.45 18.91 10.54
CA ASN A 177 -3.07 19.91 11.40
C ASN A 177 -4.52 20.07 10.98
N ILE A 178 -5.47 19.81 11.88
CA ILE A 178 -6.89 20.11 11.64
C ILE A 178 -7.24 21.46 12.26
N ASN A 179 -8.10 22.23 11.60
CA ASN A 179 -8.58 23.50 12.13
C ASN A 179 -10.06 23.72 11.77
N PRO A 180 -11.00 23.15 12.55
CA PRO A 180 -12.44 23.26 12.31
C PRO A 180 -13.03 24.66 12.50
N VAL A 181 -12.32 25.57 13.15
CA VAL A 181 -12.85 26.89 13.54
C VAL A 181 -12.45 27.99 12.54
N GLY A 182 -11.44 27.74 11.71
CA GLY A 182 -10.94 28.71 10.73
C GLY A 182 -11.93 29.12 9.63
N ASP A 183 -13.07 28.44 9.51
CA ASP A 183 -14.08 28.68 8.46
C ASP A 183 -15.24 29.59 8.90
N HIS A 184 -15.23 30.13 10.13
CA HIS A 184 -16.28 31.05 10.60
C HIS A 184 -16.00 32.55 10.38
N GLU A 185 -14.92 32.92 9.69
CA GLU A 185 -14.60 34.33 9.35
C GLU A 185 -14.62 34.57 7.83
N GLU A 186 -15.75 34.35 7.16
CA GLU A 186 -16.05 35.06 5.91
C GLU A 186 -17.57 35.15 5.71
N GLY A 187 -18.17 36.11 6.40
CA GLY A 187 -19.60 36.38 6.37
C GLY A 187 -19.98 37.62 7.18
N THR A 188 -19.10 38.64 7.20
CA THR A 188 -19.46 39.97 7.66
C THR A 188 -20.09 40.75 6.52
N ASP A 189 -21.24 41.34 6.85
CA ASP A 189 -21.86 42.52 6.26
C ASP A 189 -22.17 42.51 4.75
N GLN A 190 -23.46 42.52 4.45
CA GLN A 190 -24.00 43.45 3.44
C GLN A 190 -25.49 43.78 3.73
N PRO A 191 -25.95 44.98 3.30
CA PRO A 191 -26.75 45.94 4.07
C PRO A 191 -28.25 45.64 4.24
#